data_AF-A0A969DL12-F1
#
_entry.id   AF-A0A969DL12-F1
#
_cell.length_a   1.000
_cell.length_b   1.000
_cell.length_c   1.000
_cell.angle_alpha   90.00
_cell.angle_beta   90.00
_cell.angle_gamma   90.00
#
_symmetry.space_group_name_H-M   'P 1'
#
loop_
_entity.id
_entity.type
_entity.pdbx_description
1 polymer ?
#
loop_
_entity_poly.entity_id
_entity_poly.type
_entity_poly.pdbx_seq_one_letter_code
_entity_poly.pdbx_strand_id
1 'polypeptide(L)'
;MTPLLRSRRFRPFLTQLLKGIGQGVAAAAIPLILGVNPASAATIYAADSFTDGVTGGVVGGGAFELYGLGYVQQGNDLFIGLNTNLPLGGFVDSTVTGGSIAWGDMFFNFAPDLSFEAALAAGSVYGVRFDAANDSGVPLGVYQVQATKSVVAENNGFLSLQAYLDRVHEAGGNPSMGAVIPLDGSYLSNTGLPQNEIATGRWLGEVDFIEDFSTVGFGPDFGFSNALGQTGDFTYGFRVDSAIMPTGSFVAHVLAECINDGLGFRGELSEIAPRPQPEDAPSGQSVPEPSGLIGMAIALGTFTILRSPR
;
A
#
# COMPACT_ATOMS: atom_id res chain seq x y z
N MET A 1 -44.47 53.89 19.71
CA MET A 1 -45.43 53.81 18.60
C MET A 1 -44.72 53.24 17.38
N THR A 2 -44.82 51.93 17.17
CA THR A 2 -44.62 51.22 15.87
C THR A 2 -45.86 51.48 14.99
N PRO A 3 -45.85 51.42 13.63
CA PRO A 3 -45.73 50.16 12.86
C PRO A 3 -45.02 50.27 11.45
N LEU A 4 -44.34 49.24 10.93
CA LEU A 4 -44.74 48.16 9.97
C LEU A 4 -44.42 48.36 8.45
N LEU A 5 -43.62 47.42 7.94
CA LEU A 5 -43.82 46.51 6.78
C LEU A 5 -43.67 46.92 5.28
N ARG A 6 -43.05 45.96 4.57
CA ARG A 6 -43.26 45.46 3.16
C ARG A 6 -42.65 46.30 2.01
N SER A 7 -42.18 45.76 0.89
CA SER A 7 -42.16 44.40 0.31
C SER A 7 -41.25 44.32 -0.94
N ARG A 8 -40.86 43.08 -1.30
CA ARG A 8 -40.19 42.56 -2.51
C ARG A 8 -40.61 43.14 -3.87
N ARG A 9 -39.69 43.13 -4.87
CA ARG A 9 -39.69 42.40 -6.18
C ARG A 9 -38.56 42.95 -7.10
N PHE A 10 -37.60 42.15 -7.57
CA PHE A 10 -37.55 41.22 -8.73
C PHE A 10 -37.34 41.87 -10.13
N ARG A 11 -36.07 41.84 -10.61
CA ARG A 11 -35.48 41.57 -11.98
C ARG A 11 -35.99 42.37 -13.22
N PRO A 12 -35.35 42.28 -14.42
CA PRO A 12 -33.99 41.87 -14.88
C PRO A 12 -33.37 42.84 -15.94
N PHE A 13 -32.17 42.52 -16.48
CA PHE A 13 -31.72 42.58 -17.91
C PHE A 13 -30.17 42.62 -17.93
N LEU A 14 -29.48 41.50 -18.18
CA LEU A 14 -29.05 40.97 -19.48
C LEU A 14 -28.01 41.86 -20.19
N THR A 15 -26.74 41.49 -20.09
CA THR A 15 -25.79 41.59 -21.21
C THR A 15 -24.82 40.42 -21.13
N GLN A 16 -24.93 39.51 -22.10
CA GLN A 16 -23.93 38.48 -22.42
C GLN A 16 -22.65 39.14 -22.93
N LEU A 17 -21.48 38.51 -22.73
CA LEU A 17 -20.65 37.90 -23.79
C LEU A 17 -19.25 37.55 -23.24
N LEU A 18 -18.64 36.50 -23.81
CA LEU A 18 -17.30 35.89 -23.58
C LEU A 18 -17.35 34.72 -22.59
N LYS A 19 -17.66 33.48 -23.01
CA LYS A 19 -16.82 32.55 -23.81
C LYS A 19 -15.36 32.52 -23.34
N GLY A 20 -15.12 31.70 -22.32
CA GLY A 20 -13.82 31.08 -22.03
C GLY A 20 -14.09 29.61 -21.74
N ILE A 21 -13.75 28.76 -22.70
CA ILE A 21 -13.88 27.30 -22.64
C ILE A 21 -12.88 26.79 -21.62
N GLY A 22 -13.35 26.38 -20.45
CA GLY A 22 -12.58 25.59 -19.47
C GLY A 22 -13.15 24.19 -19.42
N GLN A 23 -12.97 23.42 -20.50
CA GLN A 23 -13.21 21.98 -20.42
C GLN A 23 -12.10 21.39 -19.55
N GLY A 24 -12.47 20.99 -18.33
CA GLY A 24 -11.63 20.16 -17.48
C GLY A 24 -11.36 18.84 -18.20
N VAL A 25 -10.12 18.65 -18.62
CA VAL A 25 -9.65 17.35 -19.09
C VAL A 25 -9.49 16.48 -17.86
N ALA A 26 -10.50 15.67 -17.56
CA ALA A 26 -10.31 14.51 -16.71
C ALA A 26 -9.35 13.57 -17.45
N ALA A 27 -8.09 13.56 -17.06
CA ALA A 27 -7.11 12.61 -17.55
C ALA A 27 -7.48 11.23 -16.99
N ALA A 28 -8.32 10.49 -17.72
CA ALA A 28 -8.49 9.07 -17.51
C ALA A 28 -7.16 8.39 -17.89
N ALA A 29 -6.35 8.01 -16.90
CA ALA A 29 -5.21 7.15 -17.11
C ALA A 29 -5.72 5.76 -17.51
N ILE A 30 -5.68 5.45 -18.81
CA ILE A 30 -5.86 4.09 -19.30
C ILE A 30 -4.50 3.40 -19.14
N PRO A 31 -4.37 2.34 -18.31
CA PRO A 31 -3.12 1.59 -18.28
C PRO A 31 -2.93 0.90 -19.64
N LEU A 32 -1.90 1.32 -20.36
CA LEU A 32 -1.45 0.65 -21.57
C LEU A 32 -0.77 -0.67 -21.15
N ILE A 33 -1.49 -1.78 -21.20
CA ILE A 33 -0.91 -3.10 -20.96
C ILE A 33 -0.15 -3.52 -22.22
N LEU A 34 1.10 -3.06 -22.32
CA LEU A 34 2.10 -3.68 -23.20
C LEU A 34 2.49 -5.01 -22.54
N GLY A 35 2.41 -6.11 -23.29
CA GLY A 35 2.70 -7.46 -22.81
C GLY A 35 4.01 -7.54 -22.03
N VAL A 36 3.87 -7.62 -20.71
CA VAL A 36 4.98 -7.79 -19.78
C VAL A 36 5.34 -9.26 -19.78
N ASN A 37 6.62 -9.58 -19.98
CA ASN A 37 7.14 -10.88 -19.56
C ASN A 37 6.76 -11.09 -18.08
N PRO A 38 6.27 -12.26 -17.67
CA PRO A 38 5.82 -12.53 -16.30
C PRO A 38 6.95 -12.54 -15.25
N ALA A 39 8.12 -11.98 -15.55
CA ALA A 39 9.32 -12.03 -14.73
C ALA A 39 9.57 -10.77 -13.87
N SER A 40 8.68 -9.76 -13.91
CA SER A 40 8.78 -8.56 -13.07
C SER A 40 7.37 -8.07 -12.76
N ALA A 41 6.81 -8.43 -11.60
CA ALA A 41 5.60 -7.80 -11.10
C ALA A 41 5.87 -6.30 -10.91
N ALA A 42 5.03 -5.45 -11.48
CA ALA A 42 5.12 -4.01 -11.30
C ALA A 42 4.63 -3.64 -9.90
N THR A 43 5.34 -2.74 -9.21
CA THR A 43 4.87 -2.18 -7.95
C THR A 43 3.66 -1.29 -8.21
N ILE A 44 2.63 -1.47 -7.39
CA ILE A 44 1.42 -0.64 -7.41
C ILE A 44 1.46 0.26 -6.19
N TYR A 45 1.22 1.56 -6.41
CA TYR A 45 1.25 2.57 -5.36
C TYR A 45 -0.12 3.21 -5.16
N ALA A 46 -0.44 3.55 -3.91
CA ALA A 46 -1.53 4.43 -3.53
C ALA A 46 -0.93 5.65 -2.83
N ALA A 47 -1.19 6.83 -3.39
CA ALA A 47 -0.85 8.11 -2.79
C ALA A 47 -1.95 8.52 -1.81
N ASP A 48 -1.55 9.12 -0.70
CA ASP A 48 -2.45 9.80 0.21
C ASP A 48 -2.52 11.30 -0.06
N SER A 49 -3.37 11.98 0.69
CA SER A 49 -3.29 13.42 0.86
C SER A 49 -2.04 13.75 1.67
N PHE A 50 -1.48 14.95 1.45
CA PHE A 50 -0.31 15.43 2.18
C PHE A 50 -0.71 16.52 3.19
N THR A 51 -1.99 16.51 3.58
CA THR A 51 -2.63 17.59 4.34
C THR A 51 -3.66 17.09 5.35
N ASP A 52 -3.51 15.87 5.83
CA ASP A 52 -4.50 15.22 6.71
C ASP A 52 -3.92 14.48 7.91
N GLY A 53 -2.63 14.15 7.90
CA GLY A 53 -1.93 13.71 9.10
C GLY A 53 -2.04 14.72 10.25
N VAL A 54 -2.56 14.29 11.40
CA VAL A 54 -2.78 15.17 12.56
C VAL A 54 -1.76 14.90 13.65
N THR A 55 -0.91 15.88 13.98
CA THR A 55 0.00 15.81 15.14
C THR A 55 -0.32 16.92 16.13
N GLY A 56 -0.97 16.55 17.23
CA GLY A 56 -1.48 17.50 18.21
C GLY A 56 -2.42 18.53 17.58
N GLY A 57 -2.01 19.80 17.55
CA GLY A 57 -2.78 20.90 16.96
C GLY A 57 -2.59 21.10 15.45
N VAL A 58 -1.64 20.40 14.83
CA VAL A 58 -1.23 20.61 13.43
C VAL A 58 -1.87 19.55 12.54
N VAL A 59 -2.37 19.98 11.37
CA VAL A 59 -2.91 19.12 10.30
C VAL A 59 -2.02 19.32 9.07
N GLY A 60 -1.49 18.23 8.51
CA GLY A 60 -0.55 18.26 7.40
C GLY A 60 0.92 18.33 7.84
N GLY A 61 1.77 17.50 7.24
CA GLY A 61 3.23 17.50 7.39
C GLY A 61 3.74 17.16 8.79
N GLY A 62 2.87 16.66 9.66
CA GLY A 62 3.21 16.28 11.03
C GLY A 62 3.91 14.92 11.13
N ALA A 63 4.15 14.46 12.36
CA ALA A 63 4.73 13.15 12.67
C ALA A 63 3.82 11.98 12.24
N PHE A 64 2.51 12.22 12.10
CA PHE A 64 1.57 11.21 11.64
C PHE A 64 1.24 11.29 10.16
N GLU A 65 1.89 12.18 9.40
CA GLU A 65 1.63 12.30 7.96
C GLU A 65 2.03 11.02 7.22
N LEU A 66 1.08 10.46 6.46
CA LEU A 66 1.31 9.33 5.59
C LEU A 66 1.31 9.80 4.14
N TYR A 67 2.26 9.35 3.33
CA TYR A 67 2.39 9.81 1.94
C TYR A 67 1.91 8.75 0.95
N GLY A 68 2.14 7.48 1.27
CA GLY A 68 1.63 6.42 0.43
C GLY A 68 2.04 5.02 0.87
N LEU A 69 1.40 4.06 0.19
CA LEU A 69 1.63 2.64 0.34
C LEU A 69 1.93 2.04 -1.04
N GLY A 70 2.86 1.10 -1.10
CA GLY A 70 3.19 0.34 -2.30
C GLY A 70 3.11 -1.16 -2.04
N TYR A 71 2.66 -1.94 -3.02
CA TYR A 71 2.75 -3.39 -2.94
C TYR A 71 3.24 -4.03 -4.23
N VAL A 72 3.86 -5.19 -4.10
CA VAL A 72 4.28 -6.04 -5.21
C VAL A 72 4.35 -7.49 -4.76
N GLN A 73 3.86 -8.39 -5.60
CA GLN A 73 3.95 -9.84 -5.39
C GLN A 73 5.05 -10.42 -6.28
N GLN A 74 6.05 -11.10 -5.72
CA GLN A 74 7.09 -11.81 -6.46
C GLN A 74 7.08 -13.29 -6.08
N GLY A 75 6.48 -14.13 -6.93
CA GLY A 75 6.19 -15.50 -6.53
C GLY A 75 5.32 -15.49 -5.29
N ASN A 76 5.72 -16.24 -4.26
CA ASN A 76 4.97 -16.30 -3.01
C ASN A 76 5.21 -15.09 -2.09
N ASP A 77 6.21 -14.24 -2.36
CA ASP A 77 6.49 -13.11 -1.48
C ASP A 77 5.58 -11.92 -1.83
N LEU A 78 4.81 -11.45 -0.86
CA LEU A 78 4.13 -10.15 -0.94
C LEU A 78 4.95 -9.14 -0.15
N PHE A 79 5.44 -8.12 -0.85
CA PHE A 79 6.14 -6.98 -0.25
C PHE A 79 5.18 -5.81 -0.14
N ILE A 80 5.14 -5.21 1.04
CA ILE A 80 4.42 -3.97 1.34
C ILE A 80 5.46 -2.92 1.73
N GLY A 81 5.38 -1.74 1.12
CA GLY A 81 6.15 -0.57 1.48
C GLY A 81 5.25 0.56 1.97
N LEU A 82 5.73 1.31 2.94
CA LEU A 82 5.09 2.47 3.56
C LEU A 82 6.04 3.66 3.42
N ASN A 83 5.50 4.82 3.07
CA ASN A 83 6.24 6.08 3.10
C ASN A 83 5.47 7.10 3.95
N THR A 84 6.15 7.65 4.96
CA THR A 84 5.49 8.31 6.10
C THR A 84 6.48 9.14 6.92
N ASN A 85 5.97 10.03 7.77
CA ASN A 85 6.72 10.65 8.87
C ASN A 85 6.60 9.91 10.21
N LEU A 86 5.72 8.90 10.31
CA LEU A 86 5.58 8.07 11.51
C LEU A 86 6.74 7.06 11.52
N PRO A 87 7.65 7.08 12.49
CA PRO A 87 8.69 6.06 12.56
C PRO A 87 8.11 4.68 12.88
N LEU A 88 8.82 3.63 12.49
CA LEU A 88 8.60 2.31 13.08
C LEU A 88 8.85 2.38 14.60
N GLY A 89 7.98 1.74 15.39
CA GLY A 89 8.01 1.87 16.84
C GLY A 89 7.21 3.08 17.36
N GLY A 90 6.70 3.92 16.46
CA GLY A 90 5.74 4.97 16.78
C GLY A 90 6.32 6.31 17.23
N PHE A 91 5.44 7.29 17.31
CA PHE A 91 5.72 8.62 17.83
C PHE A 91 5.73 8.57 19.36
N VAL A 92 6.87 8.92 19.98
CA VAL A 92 7.03 8.88 21.44
C VAL A 92 6.13 9.91 22.12
N ASP A 93 5.23 9.43 22.98
CA ASP A 93 4.38 10.26 23.83
C ASP A 93 4.24 9.61 25.21
N SER A 94 4.77 10.26 26.24
CA SER A 94 4.74 9.73 27.61
C SER A 94 3.35 9.68 28.25
N THR A 95 2.33 10.23 27.59
CA THR A 95 0.96 10.30 28.09
C THR A 95 0.06 9.18 27.59
N VAL A 96 0.55 8.35 26.66
CA VAL A 96 -0.20 7.24 26.07
C VAL A 96 0.25 5.89 26.62
N THR A 97 -0.54 4.86 26.34
CA THR A 97 -0.20 3.47 26.67
C THR A 97 1.07 3.07 25.89
N GLY A 98 1.96 2.28 26.50
CA GLY A 98 3.23 1.88 25.85
C GLY A 98 4.28 3.00 25.71
N GLY A 99 3.92 4.27 25.89
CA GLY A 99 4.83 5.41 25.76
C GLY A 99 5.08 5.88 24.32
N SER A 100 4.32 5.35 23.36
CA SER A 100 4.40 5.69 21.94
C SER A 100 3.05 5.46 21.27
N ILE A 101 2.73 6.29 20.28
CA ILE A 101 1.61 6.07 19.35
C ILE A 101 2.20 5.45 18.08
N ALA A 102 1.98 4.16 17.89
CA ALA A 102 2.54 3.38 16.80
C ALA A 102 1.55 3.18 15.64
N TRP A 103 1.92 2.27 14.76
CA TRP A 103 1.03 1.75 13.73
C TRP A 103 0.00 0.82 14.32
N GLY A 104 -1.21 0.84 13.76
CA GLY A 104 -2.16 -0.25 13.87
C GLY A 104 -1.74 -1.46 13.04
N ASP A 105 -2.47 -2.56 13.20
CA ASP A 105 -2.31 -3.74 12.36
C ASP A 105 -2.74 -3.43 10.92
N MET A 106 -2.06 -4.06 9.95
CA MET A 106 -2.46 -3.93 8.55
C MET A 106 -3.47 -5.02 8.19
N PHE A 107 -4.64 -4.63 7.70
CA PHE A 107 -5.72 -5.55 7.35
C PHE A 107 -5.85 -5.73 5.84
N PHE A 108 -6.24 -6.94 5.44
CA PHE A 108 -6.54 -7.35 4.08
C PHE A 108 -7.94 -7.98 4.05
N ASN A 109 -8.89 -7.32 3.39
CA ASN A 109 -10.24 -7.83 3.16
C ASN A 109 -10.34 -8.48 1.76
N PHE A 110 -10.45 -9.81 1.71
CA PHE A 110 -10.63 -10.60 0.48
C PHE A 110 -12.10 -10.76 0.04
N ALA A 111 -13.02 -10.00 0.66
CA ALA A 111 -14.38 -9.77 0.20
C ALA A 111 -14.56 -8.26 -0.06
N PRO A 112 -13.94 -7.71 -1.12
CA PRO A 112 -13.77 -6.26 -1.32
C PRO A 112 -15.06 -5.47 -1.60
N ASP A 113 -16.18 -6.16 -1.77
CA ASP A 113 -17.52 -5.58 -1.93
C ASP A 113 -18.28 -5.45 -0.59
N LEU A 114 -17.73 -6.00 0.50
CA LEU A 114 -18.28 -5.88 1.85
C LEU A 114 -17.58 -4.75 2.62
N SER A 115 -18.30 -4.18 3.60
CA SER A 115 -17.67 -3.37 4.64
C SER A 115 -16.67 -4.21 5.43
N PHE A 116 -15.73 -3.56 6.12
CA PHE A 116 -14.73 -4.25 6.91
C PHE A 116 -15.35 -5.15 7.99
N GLU A 117 -16.36 -4.64 8.71
CA GLU A 117 -17.07 -5.40 9.75
C GLU A 117 -17.81 -6.62 9.18
N ALA A 118 -18.47 -6.46 8.03
CA ALA A 118 -19.18 -7.57 7.39
C ALA A 118 -18.20 -8.64 6.86
N ALA A 119 -17.05 -8.23 6.31
CA ALA A 119 -16.00 -9.14 5.90
C ALA A 119 -15.35 -9.87 7.07
N LEU A 120 -15.13 -9.18 8.20
CA LEU A 120 -14.62 -9.77 9.43
C LEU A 120 -15.57 -10.84 9.95
N ALA A 121 -16.87 -10.54 10.01
CA ALA A 121 -17.89 -11.51 10.40
C ALA A 121 -17.98 -12.72 9.45
N ALA A 122 -17.64 -12.54 8.17
CA ALA A 122 -17.57 -13.60 7.17
C ALA A 122 -16.27 -14.42 7.22
N GLY A 123 -15.28 -14.01 8.02
CA GLY A 123 -13.96 -14.67 8.10
C GLY A 123 -13.05 -14.39 6.90
N SER A 124 -13.31 -13.31 6.15
CA SER A 124 -12.58 -12.89 4.95
C SER A 124 -11.50 -11.85 5.21
N VAL A 125 -11.22 -11.55 6.48
CA VAL A 125 -10.20 -10.58 6.90
C VAL A 125 -8.94 -11.29 7.38
N TYR A 126 -7.81 -10.88 6.80
CA TYR A 126 -6.47 -11.26 7.21
C TYR A 126 -5.77 -10.02 7.75
N GLY A 127 -4.83 -10.22 8.67
CA GLY A 127 -4.15 -9.14 9.36
C GLY A 127 -2.67 -9.43 9.50
N VAL A 128 -1.86 -8.40 9.46
CA VAL A 128 -0.42 -8.47 9.67
C VAL A 128 -0.05 -7.53 10.80
N ARG A 129 0.42 -8.11 11.91
CA ARG A 129 1.10 -7.35 12.95
C ARG A 129 2.59 -7.30 12.62
N PHE A 130 3.03 -6.16 12.10
CA PHE A 130 4.40 -5.95 11.64
C PHE A 130 5.24 -5.06 12.58
N ASP A 131 4.60 -4.22 13.40
CA ASP A 131 5.28 -3.38 14.38
C ASP A 131 5.22 -4.06 15.77
N ALA A 132 6.35 -4.05 16.48
CA ALA A 132 6.42 -4.60 17.83
C ALA A 132 5.84 -3.63 18.88
N ALA A 133 5.89 -2.32 18.62
CA ALA A 133 5.35 -1.28 19.51
C ALA A 133 3.84 -1.16 19.46
N ASN A 134 3.22 -1.74 18.43
CA ASN A 134 1.79 -1.81 18.24
C ASN A 134 1.06 -2.54 19.41
N ASP A 135 -0.09 -2.03 19.81
CA ASP A 135 -0.88 -2.46 20.97
C ASP A 135 -1.77 -3.69 20.68
N SER A 136 -1.56 -4.41 19.58
CA SER A 136 -2.32 -5.59 19.18
C SER A 136 -2.33 -6.70 20.23
N GLY A 137 -3.41 -7.48 20.23
CA GLY A 137 -3.63 -8.59 21.15
C GLY A 137 -2.90 -9.89 20.77
N VAL A 138 -2.20 -9.91 19.64
CA VAL A 138 -1.49 -11.09 19.12
C VAL A 138 -0.01 -10.77 18.86
N PRO A 139 0.95 -11.70 18.91
CA PRO A 139 2.36 -11.41 18.61
C PRO A 139 2.60 -11.06 17.13
N LEU A 140 3.83 -10.65 16.77
CA LEU A 140 4.20 -10.39 15.36
C LEU A 140 3.82 -11.58 14.46
N GLY A 141 3.28 -11.29 13.27
CA GLY A 141 2.96 -12.31 12.28
C GLY A 141 1.71 -12.03 11.46
N VAL A 142 1.34 -13.03 10.66
CA VAL A 142 0.17 -13.02 9.79
C VAL A 142 -0.95 -13.85 10.41
N TYR A 143 -2.17 -13.32 10.35
CA TYR A 143 -3.33 -13.91 11.00
C TYR A 143 -4.53 -13.98 10.08
N GLN A 144 -5.31 -15.05 10.21
CA GLN A 144 -6.73 -15.00 9.89
C GLN A 144 -7.45 -14.37 11.08
N VAL A 145 -7.98 -13.17 10.89
CA VAL A 145 -8.52 -12.35 11.99
C VAL A 145 -9.87 -12.91 12.43
N GLN A 146 -10.05 -13.04 13.75
CA GLN A 146 -11.31 -13.50 14.35
C GLN A 146 -12.04 -12.37 15.07
N ALA A 147 -11.28 -11.45 15.67
CA ALA A 147 -11.82 -10.24 16.27
C ALA A 147 -10.79 -9.12 16.18
N THR A 148 -11.29 -7.90 16.07
CA THR A 148 -10.52 -6.67 16.18
C THR A 148 -10.81 -5.97 17.50
N LYS A 149 -9.97 -5.00 17.85
CA LYS A 149 -10.21 -4.04 18.92
C LYS A 149 -9.81 -2.64 18.45
N SER A 150 -10.22 -1.67 19.25
CA SER A 150 -9.75 -0.28 19.15
C SER A 150 -8.78 -0.01 20.29
N VAL A 151 -7.72 0.74 20.02
CA VAL A 151 -6.77 1.26 21.04
C VAL A 151 -6.73 2.78 21.08
N VAL A 152 -7.68 3.43 20.38
CA VAL A 152 -7.67 4.89 20.21
C VAL A 152 -7.86 5.63 21.52
N ALA A 153 -8.62 5.08 22.47
CA ALA A 153 -8.87 5.74 23.75
C ALA A 153 -7.63 5.69 24.65
N GLU A 154 -6.92 4.57 24.61
CA GLU A 154 -5.67 4.29 25.32
C GLU A 154 -4.51 5.16 24.82
N ASN A 155 -4.60 5.59 23.56
CA ASN A 155 -3.57 6.39 22.90
C ASN A 155 -3.95 7.86 22.68
N ASN A 156 -5.05 8.35 23.27
CA ASN A 156 -5.53 9.74 23.13
C ASN A 156 -5.88 10.13 21.68
N GLY A 157 -6.31 9.17 20.88
CA GLY A 157 -6.72 9.33 19.50
C GLY A 157 -8.14 9.83 19.28
N PHE A 158 -8.55 9.86 18.02
CA PHE A 158 -9.91 10.21 17.64
C PHE A 158 -10.89 9.08 17.97
N LEU A 159 -11.93 9.39 18.76
CA LEU A 159 -12.95 8.41 19.18
C LEU A 159 -13.91 7.98 18.05
N SER A 160 -13.69 8.47 16.83
CA SER A 160 -14.35 8.02 15.61
C SER A 160 -13.60 8.53 14.38
N LEU A 161 -13.75 7.84 13.25
CA LEU A 161 -13.23 8.33 11.99
C LEU A 161 -13.89 9.67 11.62
N GLN A 162 -15.19 9.88 11.87
CA GLN A 162 -15.83 11.17 11.60
C GLN A 162 -15.17 12.33 12.36
N ALA A 163 -14.77 12.13 13.62
CA ALA A 163 -14.10 13.18 14.40
C ALA A 163 -12.73 13.56 13.81
N TYR A 164 -11.99 12.59 13.26
CA TYR A 164 -10.77 12.85 12.49
C TYR A 164 -11.09 13.67 11.23
N LEU A 165 -12.06 13.23 10.43
CA LEU A 165 -12.46 13.91 9.20
C LEU A 165 -12.87 15.36 9.44
N ASP A 166 -13.69 15.60 10.47
CA ASP A 166 -14.14 16.93 10.85
C ASP A 166 -12.95 17.82 11.25
N ARG A 167 -12.01 17.29 12.04
CA ARG A 167 -10.81 18.01 12.47
C ARG A 167 -9.91 18.44 11.30
N VAL A 168 -9.73 17.56 10.32
CA VAL A 168 -8.95 17.84 9.11
C VAL A 168 -9.65 18.91 8.27
N HIS A 169 -10.95 18.76 8.03
CA HIS A 169 -11.73 19.74 7.27
C HIS A 169 -11.77 21.13 7.94
N GLU A 170 -11.91 21.18 9.27
CA GLU A 170 -11.90 22.43 10.03
C GLU A 170 -10.56 23.18 9.91
N ALA A 171 -9.46 22.44 9.74
CA ALA A 171 -8.14 23.00 9.49
C ALA A 171 -7.89 23.38 8.02
N GLY A 172 -8.84 23.08 7.11
CA GLY A 172 -8.70 23.30 5.67
C GLY A 172 -7.88 22.23 4.95
N GLY A 173 -7.62 21.09 5.60
CA GLY A 173 -6.99 19.92 4.99
C GLY A 173 -7.96 19.11 4.15
N ASN A 174 -7.44 18.06 3.51
CA ASN A 174 -8.23 17.13 2.68
C ASN A 174 -8.01 15.70 3.17
N PRO A 175 -8.92 15.10 3.95
CA PRO A 175 -8.73 13.74 4.44
C PRO A 175 -8.86 12.72 3.31
N SER A 176 -7.97 11.75 3.28
CA SER A 176 -8.06 10.53 2.47
C SER A 176 -7.56 9.31 3.26
N MET A 177 -7.68 8.13 2.67
CA MET A 177 -7.03 6.90 3.13
C MET A 177 -6.44 6.17 1.93
N GLY A 178 -5.60 6.91 1.20
CA GLY A 178 -5.41 6.68 -0.22
C GLY A 178 -6.70 6.92 -1.02
N ALA A 179 -6.58 7.25 -2.31
CA ALA A 179 -7.74 7.57 -3.17
C ALA A 179 -8.72 6.39 -3.45
N VAL A 180 -8.70 5.33 -2.64
CA VAL A 180 -9.28 4.01 -2.89
C VAL A 180 -10.29 3.55 -1.84
N ILE A 181 -10.20 4.07 -0.61
CA ILE A 181 -11.11 3.75 0.48
C ILE A 181 -12.10 4.91 0.64
N PRO A 182 -13.40 4.69 0.42
CA PRO A 182 -14.38 5.72 0.68
C PRO A 182 -14.43 6.08 2.17
N LEU A 183 -14.39 7.37 2.47
CA LEU A 183 -14.52 7.93 3.83
C LEU A 183 -15.97 8.28 4.19
N ASP A 184 -16.94 7.73 3.46
CA ASP A 184 -18.38 7.96 3.65
C ASP A 184 -19.05 6.99 4.63
N GLY A 185 -18.27 6.12 5.28
CA GLY A 185 -18.76 5.10 6.20
C GLY A 185 -19.08 3.75 5.54
N SER A 186 -18.97 3.64 4.21
CA SER A 186 -19.39 2.42 3.49
C SER A 186 -18.43 1.23 3.70
N TYR A 187 -17.13 1.49 3.84
CA TYR A 187 -16.13 0.44 4.09
C TYR A 187 -15.70 0.38 5.56
N LEU A 188 -15.16 1.49 6.08
CA LEU A 188 -14.88 1.67 7.50
C LEU A 188 -16.00 2.50 8.12
N SER A 189 -16.55 2.07 9.26
CA SER A 189 -17.55 2.86 9.97
C SER A 189 -16.98 4.23 10.32
N ASN A 190 -17.69 5.29 9.96
CA ASN A 190 -17.34 6.64 10.39
C ASN A 190 -17.81 6.95 11.82
N THR A 191 -18.60 6.05 12.42
CA THR A 191 -19.13 6.20 13.79
C THR A 191 -18.59 5.13 14.72
N GLY A 192 -18.50 5.46 16.01
CA GLY A 192 -17.93 4.55 17.01
C GLY A 192 -16.41 4.45 16.96
N LEU A 193 -15.85 3.59 17.82
CA LEU A 193 -14.41 3.44 17.97
C LEU A 193 -13.83 2.66 16.77
N PRO A 194 -12.87 3.23 16.03
CA PRO A 194 -12.25 2.57 14.88
C PRO A 194 -11.50 1.30 15.30
N GLN A 195 -11.71 0.23 14.53
CA GLN A 195 -11.09 -1.07 14.78
C GLN A 195 -9.74 -1.13 14.04
N ASN A 196 -8.66 -0.85 14.76
CA ASN A 196 -7.32 -0.71 14.19
C ASN A 196 -6.32 -1.77 14.64
N GLU A 197 -6.74 -2.70 15.51
CA GLU A 197 -5.87 -3.76 16.01
C GLU A 197 -6.55 -5.13 15.98
N ILE A 198 -5.76 -6.18 15.80
CA ILE A 198 -6.17 -7.56 15.97
C ILE A 198 -6.33 -7.81 17.47
N ALA A 199 -7.55 -8.15 17.89
CA ALA A 199 -7.77 -8.62 19.26
C ALA A 199 -7.39 -10.09 19.37
N THR A 200 -7.87 -10.91 18.42
CA THR A 200 -7.59 -12.34 18.32
C THR A 200 -7.60 -12.79 16.87
N GLY A 201 -6.83 -13.86 16.59
CA GLY A 201 -6.78 -14.46 15.27
C GLY A 201 -6.07 -15.81 15.30
N ARG A 202 -6.21 -16.57 14.21
CA ARG A 202 -5.42 -17.78 13.98
C ARG A 202 -4.12 -17.39 13.29
N TRP A 203 -2.99 -17.63 13.95
CA TRP A 203 -1.67 -17.44 13.36
C TRP A 203 -1.47 -18.32 12.12
N LEU A 204 -0.90 -17.75 11.06
CA LEU A 204 -0.68 -18.40 9.76
C LEU A 204 0.79 -18.44 9.36
N GLY A 205 1.59 -17.46 9.79
CA GLY A 205 2.98 -17.35 9.37
C GLY A 205 3.70 -16.17 9.99
N GLU A 206 5.01 -16.14 9.74
CA GLU A 206 5.89 -15.06 10.15
C GLU A 206 5.74 -13.84 9.23
N VAL A 207 6.24 -12.70 9.71
CA VAL A 207 6.38 -11.45 8.95
C VAL A 207 7.84 -11.03 9.04
N ASP A 208 8.43 -10.68 7.90
CA ASP A 208 9.79 -10.15 7.85
C ASP A 208 9.75 -8.65 7.67
N PHE A 209 10.34 -7.93 8.60
CA PHE A 209 10.45 -6.49 8.51
C PHE A 209 11.56 -6.07 7.53
N ILE A 210 11.34 -4.96 6.82
CA ILE A 210 12.25 -4.42 5.82
C ILE A 210 12.47 -2.94 6.10
N GLU A 211 13.64 -2.60 6.63
CA GLU A 211 14.11 -1.20 6.80
C GLU A 211 14.73 -0.63 5.53
N ASP A 212 15.37 -1.50 4.74
CA ASP A 212 16.10 -1.11 3.54
C ASP A 212 15.65 -1.95 2.35
N PHE A 213 14.77 -1.39 1.55
CA PHE A 213 14.24 -2.03 0.34
C PHE A 213 15.29 -2.25 -0.76
N SER A 214 16.48 -1.63 -0.65
CA SER A 214 17.57 -1.92 -1.59
C SER A 214 18.09 -3.35 -1.43
N THR A 215 17.96 -3.93 -0.22
CA THR A 215 18.36 -5.31 0.08
C THR A 215 17.46 -6.36 -0.58
N VAL A 216 16.24 -5.98 -0.97
CA VAL A 216 15.25 -6.84 -1.63
C VAL A 216 14.93 -6.39 -3.07
N GLY A 217 15.74 -5.48 -3.63
CA GLY A 217 15.72 -5.18 -5.06
C GLY A 217 14.74 -4.11 -5.53
N PHE A 218 14.12 -3.32 -4.63
CA PHE A 218 13.19 -2.25 -5.00
C PHE A 218 13.80 -0.84 -4.96
N GLY A 219 15.10 -0.74 -4.69
CA GLY A 219 15.77 0.54 -4.47
C GLY A 219 15.57 1.08 -3.05
N PRO A 220 16.21 2.20 -2.70
CA PRO A 220 16.30 2.68 -1.32
C PRO A 220 14.96 3.13 -0.72
N ASP A 221 14.00 3.53 -1.54
CA ASP A 221 12.71 4.11 -1.12
C ASP A 221 11.52 3.36 -1.72
N PHE A 222 11.71 2.10 -2.11
CA PHE A 222 10.68 1.30 -2.78
C PHE A 222 10.08 1.97 -4.03
N GLY A 223 10.76 2.96 -4.63
CA GLY A 223 10.30 3.73 -5.80
C GLY A 223 9.33 4.88 -5.50
N PHE A 224 9.06 5.19 -4.22
CA PHE A 224 8.08 6.21 -3.84
C PHE A 224 8.39 7.61 -4.34
N SER A 225 9.66 8.05 -4.32
CA SER A 225 10.03 9.40 -4.76
C SER A 225 9.65 9.65 -6.22
N ASN A 226 9.75 8.61 -7.06
CA ASN A 226 9.35 8.69 -8.46
C ASN A 226 7.83 8.60 -8.65
N ALA A 227 7.15 7.82 -7.81
CA ALA A 227 5.72 7.56 -7.94
C ALA A 227 4.85 8.68 -7.37
N LEU A 228 5.25 9.27 -6.23
CA LEU A 228 4.41 10.19 -5.44
C LEU A 228 4.79 11.66 -5.62
N GLY A 229 6.04 11.95 -5.98
CA GLY A 229 6.55 13.33 -6.11
C GLY A 229 6.80 14.05 -4.78
N GLN A 230 6.25 13.54 -3.68
CA GLN A 230 6.57 13.93 -2.31
C GLN A 230 6.66 12.67 -1.44
N THR A 231 7.60 12.68 -0.50
CA THR A 231 7.85 11.58 0.42
C THR A 231 8.09 12.10 1.83
N GLY A 232 7.83 11.24 2.81
CA GLY A 232 8.10 11.48 4.22
C GLY A 232 9.52 11.09 4.64
N ASP A 233 9.77 11.26 5.94
CA ASP A 233 11.07 11.02 6.57
C ASP A 233 11.48 9.55 6.59
N PHE A 234 10.52 8.63 6.53
CA PHE A 234 10.75 7.20 6.64
C PHE A 234 10.17 6.43 5.45
N THR A 235 10.92 5.41 5.02
CA THR A 235 10.44 4.35 4.15
C THR A 235 10.87 3.01 4.72
N TYR A 236 9.90 2.14 4.97
CA TYR A 236 10.10 0.78 5.44
C TYR A 236 8.86 -0.04 5.09
N GLY A 237 8.85 -1.32 5.44
CA GLY A 237 7.65 -2.12 5.34
C GLY A 237 7.94 -3.56 5.69
N PHE A 238 7.27 -4.49 5.03
CA PHE A 238 7.39 -5.90 5.41
C PHE A 238 7.14 -6.83 4.23
N ARG A 239 7.58 -8.08 4.42
CA ARG A 239 7.31 -9.21 3.55
C ARG A 239 6.50 -10.26 4.29
N VAL A 240 5.55 -10.86 3.58
CA VAL A 240 4.80 -12.03 4.03
C VAL A 240 4.71 -13.08 2.91
N ASP A 241 4.52 -14.34 3.29
CA ASP A 241 4.16 -15.40 2.34
C ASP A 241 2.70 -15.25 1.91
N SER A 242 2.47 -14.80 0.68
CA SER A 242 1.13 -14.66 0.09
C SER A 242 0.39 -15.99 -0.07
N ALA A 243 1.07 -17.13 -0.09
CA ALA A 243 0.42 -18.44 -0.24
C ALA A 243 -0.38 -18.87 1.00
N ILE A 244 -0.18 -18.20 2.15
CA ILE A 244 -0.98 -18.43 3.36
C ILE A 244 -2.27 -17.59 3.39
N MET A 245 -2.49 -16.74 2.39
CA MET A 245 -3.67 -15.90 2.22
C MET A 245 -4.47 -16.33 0.98
N PRO A 246 -5.76 -15.94 0.87
CA PRO A 246 -6.53 -16.16 -0.34
C PRO A 246 -5.91 -15.43 -1.54
N THR A 247 -6.12 -15.98 -2.73
CA THR A 247 -5.86 -15.27 -3.98
C THR A 247 -7.06 -14.41 -4.40
N GLY A 248 -6.85 -13.49 -5.33
CA GLY A 248 -7.89 -12.62 -5.89
C GLY A 248 -7.83 -11.20 -5.34
N SER A 249 -8.88 -10.43 -5.63
CA SER A 249 -8.95 -9.01 -5.28
C SER A 249 -9.15 -8.80 -3.77
N PHE A 250 -8.52 -7.75 -3.25
CA PHE A 250 -8.66 -7.35 -1.85
C PHE A 250 -8.68 -5.83 -1.68
N VAL A 251 -9.22 -5.37 -0.55
CA VAL A 251 -9.00 -4.02 -0.02
C VAL A 251 -8.09 -4.14 1.19
N ALA A 252 -6.98 -3.42 1.20
CA ALA A 252 -6.09 -3.36 2.34
C ALA A 252 -6.06 -1.97 2.96
N HIS A 253 -5.90 -1.91 4.28
CA HIS A 253 -5.74 -0.65 5.01
C HIS A 253 -4.89 -0.83 6.27
N VAL A 254 -4.33 0.28 6.72
CA VAL A 254 -3.62 0.42 7.99
C VAL A 254 -3.88 1.81 8.54
N LEU A 255 -4.05 1.93 9.84
CA LEU A 255 -4.31 3.20 10.53
C LEU A 255 -3.21 3.42 11.56
N ALA A 256 -2.85 4.67 11.89
CA ALA A 256 -2.12 4.92 13.12
C ALA A 256 -2.99 4.55 14.34
N GLU A 257 -2.41 4.18 15.48
CA GLU A 257 -3.14 3.72 16.67
C GLU A 257 -4.17 4.74 17.18
N CYS A 258 -3.94 6.02 16.90
CA CYS A 258 -4.79 7.13 17.29
C CYS A 258 -5.71 7.65 16.19
N ILE A 259 -5.68 7.05 15.00
CA ILE A 259 -6.43 7.53 13.82
C ILE A 259 -6.02 8.96 13.48
N ASN A 260 -4.76 9.30 13.74
CA ASN A 260 -4.18 10.57 13.32
C ASN A 260 -3.98 10.64 11.81
N ASP A 261 -3.99 9.48 11.16
CA ASP A 261 -3.96 9.29 9.71
C ASP A 261 -4.21 7.80 9.40
N GLY A 262 -4.38 7.44 8.12
CA GLY A 262 -4.49 6.07 7.67
C GLY A 262 -4.32 5.91 6.17
N LEU A 263 -3.80 4.76 5.73
CA LEU A 263 -3.57 4.45 4.34
C LEU A 263 -4.38 3.24 3.89
N GLY A 264 -4.68 3.19 2.60
CA GLY A 264 -5.32 2.04 1.99
C GLY A 264 -5.04 1.91 0.51
N PHE A 265 -5.28 0.71 -0.03
CA PHE A 265 -5.22 0.41 -1.46
C PHE A 265 -6.13 -0.77 -1.80
N ARG A 266 -6.47 -0.85 -3.09
CA ARG A 266 -7.04 -2.06 -3.68
C ARG A 266 -5.94 -2.82 -4.38
N GLY A 267 -5.93 -4.13 -4.20
CA GLY A 267 -4.94 -4.99 -4.82
C GLY A 267 -5.54 -6.31 -5.29
N GLU A 268 -4.67 -7.14 -5.84
CA GLU A 268 -4.97 -8.48 -6.30
C GLU A 268 -3.77 -9.38 -6.05
N LEU A 269 -4.00 -10.54 -5.44
CA LEU A 269 -2.99 -11.60 -5.31
C LEU A 269 -3.23 -12.65 -6.39
N SER A 270 -2.21 -12.93 -7.18
CA SER A 270 -2.27 -13.97 -8.19
C SER A 270 -1.99 -15.34 -7.60
N GLU A 271 -2.65 -16.36 -8.16
CA GLU A 271 -2.24 -17.74 -7.92
C GLU A 271 -0.86 -17.96 -8.56
N ILE A 272 0.08 -18.41 -7.75
CA ILE A 272 1.41 -18.75 -8.23
C ILE A 272 1.37 -20.20 -8.69
N ALA A 273 1.47 -20.41 -10.00
CA ALA A 273 1.55 -21.76 -10.55
C ALA A 273 2.68 -22.53 -9.84
N PRO A 274 2.44 -23.79 -9.41
CA PRO A 274 3.49 -24.62 -8.85
C PRO A 274 4.70 -24.60 -9.79
N ARG A 275 5.90 -24.34 -9.26
CA ARG A 275 7.13 -24.50 -10.04
C ARG A 275 7.08 -25.91 -10.64
N PRO A 276 7.19 -26.09 -11.97
CA PRO A 276 7.19 -27.42 -12.55
C PRO A 276 8.22 -28.27 -11.82
N GLN A 277 7.73 -29.33 -11.17
CA GLN A 277 8.60 -30.26 -10.47
C GLN A 277 9.56 -30.85 -11.51
N PRO A 278 10.83 -31.09 -11.20
CA PRO A 278 11.77 -31.73 -12.13
C PRO A 278 11.26 -33.07 -12.69
N GLU A 279 10.29 -33.68 -12.01
CA GLU A 279 9.63 -34.95 -12.31
C GLU A 279 8.60 -34.87 -13.44
N ASP A 280 8.05 -33.67 -13.71
CA ASP A 280 7.06 -33.43 -14.78
C ASP A 280 7.73 -33.12 -16.13
N ALA A 281 9.07 -33.09 -16.18
CA ALA A 281 9.77 -33.12 -17.46
C ALA A 281 9.46 -34.46 -18.14
N PRO A 282 8.91 -34.47 -19.38
CA PRO A 282 8.62 -35.72 -20.07
C PRO A 282 9.90 -36.56 -20.15
N SER A 283 9.89 -37.69 -19.43
CA SER A 283 10.95 -38.67 -19.45
C SER A 283 11.03 -39.26 -20.86
N GLY A 284 11.93 -38.74 -21.70
CA GLY A 284 12.23 -39.42 -22.96
C GLY A 284 12.69 -38.61 -24.15
N GLN A 285 12.93 -37.30 -24.06
CA GLN A 285 13.72 -36.65 -25.11
C GLN A 285 15.16 -36.51 -24.65
N SER A 286 15.99 -37.45 -25.09
CA SER A 286 17.44 -37.29 -25.08
C SER A 286 17.78 -36.01 -25.81
N VAL A 287 18.15 -34.97 -25.06
CA VAL A 287 18.89 -33.84 -25.60
C VAL A 287 20.18 -34.44 -26.17
N PRO A 288 20.47 -34.31 -27.48
CA PRO A 288 21.75 -34.76 -28.00
C PRO A 288 22.83 -33.94 -27.32
N GLU A 289 23.66 -34.58 -26.50
CA GLU A 289 24.88 -33.96 -26.03
C GLU A 289 25.73 -33.61 -27.26
N PRO A 290 26.40 -32.45 -27.30
CA PRO A 290 27.38 -32.15 -28.32
C PRO A 290 28.53 -33.15 -28.17
N SER A 291 28.42 -34.25 -28.92
CA SER A 291 29.46 -35.27 -29.00
C SER A 291 30.71 -34.62 -29.62
N GLY A 292 31.78 -34.63 -28.82
CA GLY A 292 33.15 -34.24 -29.09
C GLY A 292 33.52 -33.83 -30.52
N LEU A 293 33.87 -32.55 -30.68
CA LEU A 293 34.84 -32.11 -31.70
C LEU A 293 36.14 -31.72 -31.00
N ILE A 294 36.80 -32.72 -30.40
CA ILE A 294 38.25 -32.71 -30.17
C ILE A 294 38.84 -33.60 -31.26
N GLY A 295 39.33 -32.98 -32.33
CA GLY A 295 40.10 -33.62 -33.39
C GLY A 295 41.46 -32.92 -33.51
N MET A 296 42.50 -33.61 -33.05
CA MET A 296 43.90 -33.22 -33.07
C MET A 296 44.47 -32.92 -34.46
N ALA A 297 45.54 -32.12 -34.43
CA ALA A 297 46.42 -31.69 -35.50
C ALA A 297 47.06 -32.82 -36.35
N ILE A 298 47.31 -32.51 -37.63
CA ILE A 298 48.45 -33.05 -38.39
C ILE A 298 49.22 -31.87 -38.99
N ALA A 299 50.48 -31.76 -38.59
CA ALA A 299 51.49 -30.93 -39.22
C ALA A 299 52.02 -31.65 -40.48
N LEU A 300 52.18 -30.91 -41.58
CA LEU A 300 53.15 -31.20 -42.63
C LEU A 300 53.45 -29.89 -43.35
N GLY A 301 54.65 -29.36 -43.09
CA GLY A 301 55.14 -28.16 -43.73
C GLY A 301 55.60 -28.41 -45.17
N THR A 302 55.64 -27.33 -45.93
CA THR A 302 56.70 -27.09 -46.92
C THR A 302 56.87 -25.59 -47.10
N PHE A 303 58.10 -25.14 -46.83
CA PHE A 303 58.68 -23.90 -47.33
C PHE A 303 58.37 -23.68 -48.82
N THR A 304 58.16 -22.44 -49.26
CA THR A 304 58.95 -21.84 -50.36
C THR A 304 58.85 -20.30 -50.29
N ILE A 305 60.02 -19.70 -50.49
CA ILE A 305 60.44 -18.29 -50.37
C ILE A 305 59.94 -17.47 -51.59
N LEU A 306 60.03 -16.13 -51.46
CA LEU A 306 60.24 -15.09 -52.49
C LEU A 306 58.96 -14.28 -52.80
N ARG A 307 58.96 -12.95 -52.91
CA ARG A 307 59.99 -11.91 -52.89
C ARG A 307 59.19 -10.59 -52.78
N SER A 308 59.73 -9.56 -52.12
CA SER A 308 59.30 -8.19 -52.42
C SER A 308 59.74 -7.81 -53.84
N PRO A 309 59.12 -6.80 -54.47
CA PRO A 309 59.70 -5.47 -54.30
C PRO A 309 58.71 -4.29 -54.29
N ARG A 310 59.13 -3.31 -53.49
CA ARG A 310 58.90 -1.85 -53.53
C ARG A 310 57.51 -1.33 -53.14
#